data_AF-A0A6C1BPU3-F1
#
_entry.id   AF-A0A6C1BPU3-F1
#
_cell.length_a   1.000
_cell.length_b   1.000
_cell.length_c   1.000
_cell.angle_alpha   90.00
_cell.angle_beta   90.00
_cell.angle_gamma   90.00
#
_symmetry.space_group_name_H-M   'P 1'
#
loop_
_entity.id
_entity.type
_entity.pdbx_description
1 polymer ?
#
loop_
_entity_poly.entity_id
_entity_poly.type
_entity_poly.pdbx_seq_one_letter_code
_entity_poly.pdbx_strand_id
1 'polypeptide(L)' 'MKETRIVKYIKSIIRNHKYTTTEDIMLLLERYYGLPIKVPSVYYKYKAIIRQCRQTVYKERRKKRDV' A
#
# COMPACT_ATOMS: atom_id res chain seq x y z
N MET A 1 -9.36 7.48 5.07
CA MET A 1 -9.57 6.30 4.22
C MET A 1 -10.17 5.20 5.06
N LYS A 2 -11.23 4.52 4.60
CA LYS A 2 -11.86 3.41 5.33
C LYS A 2 -10.86 2.26 5.50
N GLU A 3 -10.73 1.73 6.72
CA GLU A 3 -9.77 0.68 7.06
C GLU A 3 -10.29 -0.68 6.53
N THR A 4 -9.83 -1.10 5.35
CA THR A 4 -10.19 -2.41 4.75
C THR A 4 -9.09 -3.45 4.97
N ARG A 5 -9.39 -4.74 4.75
CA ARG A 5 -8.38 -5.82 4.80
C ARG A 5 -7.20 -5.55 3.85
N ILE A 6 -7.50 -5.08 2.63
CA ILE A 6 -6.48 -4.71 1.64
C ILE A 6 -5.62 -3.55 2.13
N VAL A 7 -6.23 -2.51 2.73
CA VAL A 7 -5.48 -1.37 3.29
C VAL A 7 -4.56 -1.81 4.43
N LYS A 8 -5.04 -2.67 5.34
CA LYS A 8 -4.22 -3.23 6.42
C LYS A 8 -3.03 -4.02 5.87
N TYR A 9 -3.27 -4.82 4.84
CA TYR A 9 -2.23 -5.60 4.16
C TYR A 9 -1.17 -4.68 3.52
N ILE A 10 -1.58 -3.68 2.73
CA ILE A 10 -0.68 -2.70 2.10
C ILE A 10 0.15 -1.95 3.16
N LYS A 11 -0.48 -1.45 4.24
CA LYS A 11 0.23 -0.79 5.35
C LYS A 11 1.25 -1.72 6.01
N SER A 12 0.90 -3.00 6.21
CA SER A 12 1.82 -4.01 6.76
C SER A 12 3.05 -4.20 5.87
N ILE A 13 2.85 -4.36 4.56
CA ILE A 13 3.96 -4.47 3.60
C ILE A 13 4.89 -3.26 3.69
N ILE A 14 4.34 -2.04 3.62
CA ILE A 14 5.13 -0.80 3.66
C ILE A 14 5.89 -0.66 4.99
N ARG A 15 5.30 -1.14 6.10
CA ARG A 15 5.93 -1.09 7.43
C ARG A 15 7.12 -2.02 7.52
N ASN A 16 6.99 -3.25 7.02
CA ASN A 16 7.99 -4.32 7.19
C ASN A 16 9.08 -4.33 6.11
N HIS A 17 8.77 -3.87 4.89
CA HIS A 17 9.69 -3.91 3.77
C HIS A 17 10.10 -2.49 3.34
N LYS A 18 11.36 -2.13 3.63
CA LYS A 18 11.90 -0.76 3.47
C LYS A 18 11.94 -0.30 2.00
N TYR A 19 12.17 -1.20 1.05
CA TYR A 19 12.44 -0.88 -0.36
C TYR A 19 11.36 -1.37 -1.33
N THR A 20 10.16 -1.71 -0.83
CA THR A 20 9.06 -2.13 -1.71
C THR A 20 8.65 -0.99 -2.62
N THR A 21 8.56 -1.23 -3.93
CA THR A 21 8.04 -0.26 -4.91
C THR A 21 6.51 -0.28 -4.96
N THR A 22 5.89 0.53 -5.81
CA THR A 22 4.43 0.47 -5.98
C THR A 22 4.06 -0.76 -6.80
N GLU A 23 4.87 -1.06 -7.81
CA GLU A 23 4.75 -2.20 -8.72
C GLU A 23 4.83 -3.52 -7.95
N ASP A 24 5.79 -3.66 -7.02
CA ASP A 24 5.89 -4.85 -6.17
C ASP A 24 4.62 -5.08 -5.34
N ILE A 25 4.10 -4.01 -4.73
CA ILE A 25 2.86 -4.10 -3.94
C ILE A 25 1.69 -4.48 -4.85
N MET A 26 1.64 -3.96 -6.07
CA MET A 26 0.60 -4.31 -7.05
C MET A 26 0.67 -5.78 -7.44
N LEU A 27 1.86 -6.33 -7.70
CA LEU A 27 2.04 -7.76 -8.00
C LEU A 27 1.61 -8.65 -6.82
N LEU A 28 1.91 -8.23 -5.59
CA LEU A 28 1.44 -8.93 -4.39
C LEU A 28 -0.09 -8.88 -4.25
N LEU A 29 -0.70 -7.75 -4.56
CA LEU A 29 -2.15 -7.58 -4.57
C LEU A 29 -2.84 -8.44 -5.64
N GLU A 30 -2.25 -8.54 -6.83
CA GLU A 30 -2.73 -9.44 -7.89
C GLU A 30 -2.65 -10.90 -7.43
N ARG A 31 -1.49 -11.32 -6.90
CA ARG A 31 -1.26 -12.70 -6.46
C ARG A 31 -2.15 -13.13 -5.27
N TYR A 32 -2.34 -12.25 -4.29
CA TYR A 32 -3.03 -12.60 -3.05
C TYR A 32 -4.54 -12.31 -3.08
N TYR A 33 -4.96 -11.26 -3.79
CA TYR A 33 -6.37 -10.85 -3.85
C TYR A 33 -7.02 -11.09 -5.23
N GLY A 34 -6.29 -11.62 -6.20
CA GLY A 34 -6.82 -11.86 -7.55
C GLY A 34 -7.20 -10.57 -8.28
N LEU A 35 -6.60 -9.44 -7.91
CA LEU A 35 -6.95 -8.15 -8.49
C LEU A 35 -6.43 -8.04 -9.93
N PRO A 36 -7.26 -7.65 -10.91
CA PRO A 36 -6.83 -7.55 -12.30
C PRO A 36 -6.04 -6.25 -12.52
N ILE A 37 -4.79 -6.21 -12.03
CA ILE A 37 -3.93 -5.02 -12.06
C ILE A 37 -3.61 -4.59 -13.50
N LYS A 38 -3.64 -5.51 -14.47
CA LYS A 38 -3.54 -5.20 -15.90
C LYS A 38 -4.63 -4.24 -16.42
N VAL A 39 -5.76 -4.12 -15.71
CA VAL A 39 -6.83 -3.19 -16.07
C VAL A 39 -6.46 -1.78 -15.59
N PRO A 40 -6.36 -0.77 -16.47
CA PRO A 40 -5.88 0.56 -16.09
C PRO A 40 -6.68 1.22 -14.96
N SER A 41 -8.00 1.10 -14.95
CA SER A 41 -8.85 1.66 -13.90
C SER A 41 -8.54 1.07 -12.52
N VAL A 42 -8.26 -0.24 -12.46
CA VAL A 42 -7.88 -0.96 -11.24
C VAL A 42 -6.48 -0.55 -10.81
N TYR A 43 -5.52 -0.50 -11.75
CA TYR A 43 -4.17 -0.03 -11.48
C TYR A 43 -4.16 1.37 -10.86
N TYR A 44 -4.78 2.36 -11.50
CA TYR A 44 -4.77 3.73 -10.99
C TYR A 44 -5.49 3.88 -9.65
N LYS A 45 -6.59 3.13 -9.44
CA LYS A 45 -7.29 3.08 -8.16
C LYS A 45 -6.37 2.60 -7.04
N TYR A 46 -5.70 1.46 -7.21
CA TYR A 46 -4.82 0.92 -6.17
C TYR A 46 -3.52 1.72 -6.04
N LYS A 47 -3.05 2.39 -7.09
CA LYS A 47 -1.88 3.28 -7.05
C LYS A 47 -2.15 4.46 -6.13
N ALA A 48 -3.35 5.05 -6.23
CA ALA A 48 -3.79 6.10 -5.31
C ALA A 48 -3.88 5.60 -3.86
N ILE A 49 -4.44 4.40 -3.63
CA ILE A 49 -4.54 3.79 -2.30
C ILE A 49 -3.15 3.53 -1.70
N ILE A 50 -2.22 2.97 -2.46
CA ILE A 50 -0.84 2.70 -2.01
C ILE A 50 -0.14 4.00 -1.63
N ARG A 51 -0.28 5.05 -2.44
CA ARG A 51 0.28 6.39 -2.13
C ARG A 51 -0.25 6.93 -0.80
N GLN A 52 -1.55 6.84 -0.55
CA GLN A 52 -2.16 7.26 0.72
C GLN A 52 -1.67 6.41 1.90
N CYS A 53 -1.51 5.10 1.72
CA CYS A 53 -0.96 4.21 2.74
C CYS A 53 0.48 4.60 3.10
N ARG A 54 1.34 4.89 2.11
CA ARG A 54 2.71 5.34 2.35
C ARG A 54 2.76 6.61 3.16
N GLN A 55 1.98 7.63 2.78
CA GLN A 55 1.93 8.89 3.51
C GLN A 55 1.53 8.68 4.98
N THR A 56 0.55 7.81 5.21
CA THR A 56 0.08 7.47 6.57
C THR A 56 1.19 6.79 7.37
N VAL A 57 1.81 5.74 6.84
CA VAL A 57 2.89 5.01 7.51
C VAL A 57 4.11 5.90 7.76
N TYR A 58 4.46 6.77 6.81
CA TYR A 58 5.60 7.69 6.97
C TYR A 58 5.30 8.79 8.00
N LYS A 59 4.04 9.25 8.11
CA LYS A 59 3.62 10.16 9.18
C LYS A 59 3.69 9.48 10.56
N GLU A 60 3.26 8.23 10.66
CA GLU A 60 3.40 7.41 11.88
C GLU A 60 4.87 7.24 12.28
N ARG A 61 5.76 6.94 11.32
CA ARG A 61 7.20 6.81 11.56
C ARG A 61 7.84 8.11 12.07
N ARG A 62 7.48 9.26 11.48
CA ARG A 62 7.97 10.56 11.93
C ARG A 62 7.56 10.86 13.37
N LYS A 63 6.27 10.66 13.70
CA LYS A 63 5.78 10.83 15.08
C LYS A 63 6.51 9.98 16.11
N LYS A 64 6.92 8.75 15.75
CA LYS A 64 7.71 7.88 16.64
C LYS A 64 9.16 8.33 16.83
N ARG A 65 9.68 9.20 15.97
CA ARG A 65 11.04 9.74 16.08
C ARG A 65 11.08 11.03 16.88
N ASP A 66 9.98 11.76 16.90
CA ASP A 66 9.82 13.04 17.62
C ASP A 66 9.39 12.84 19.10
N VAL A 67 9.18 11.58 19.53
CA VAL A 67 8.91 11.15 20.91
C VAL A 67 10.07 10.28 21.37
#